data_AF-A0A2R6PYX0-F1
#
_entry.id   AF-A0A2R6PYX0-F1
#
_cell.length_a   1.000
_cell.length_b   1.000
_cell.length_c   1.000
_cell.angle_alpha   90.00
_cell.angle_beta   90.00
_cell.angle_gamma   90.00
#
_symmetry.space_group_name_H-M   'P 1'
#
loop_
_entity.id
_entity.type
_entity.pdbx_description
1 polymer ?
#
loop_
_entity_poly.entity_id
_entity_poly.type
_entity_poly.pdbx_seq_one_letter_code
_entity_poly.pdbx_strand_id
1 'polypeptide(L)'
;MVKFNLQFAAFRRKHLADYPIIEAVTLATLTAMIGWFNRFLRIDMTEGMAILFRECDGGGDYDHLCQTSVQWPMAYSLFIATILRIGMVVVSYGSKVPAGIFVPSMAIGATFGRMVGIIVKAMERSSHQSGIFAVCKPDVPCITPGTYAFLGAAAALSGVMRITVTVVVIMFELTGALTYILPTMIVLLVTKAVGDFLGTNGIADEAIRFNGYPFLDKDDHAYNVPISKVMRADLHTLPVSDITVRGIEETLANTDVKGFPIVSTDSRNRLMGYIGRTELRYVLSGLLFSSFSPYVLLHCLKDKARKMQDMSLDTPCSFASESEDHDEVEFSGIATGPGVGMDEDISLELIETTASPDVFKLWPWVNQVGFTHDIWWWDSASCV
;
A
#
# COMPACT_ATOMS: atom_id res chain seq x y z
N MET A 1 -12.80 -16.74 6.35
CA MET A 1 -13.09 -15.68 5.35
C MET A 1 -11.97 -15.58 4.31
N VAL A 2 -10.74 -15.22 4.70
CA VAL A 2 -9.59 -15.02 3.77
C VAL A 2 -9.35 -16.20 2.83
N LYS A 3 -9.21 -17.44 3.35
CA LYS A 3 -9.01 -18.66 2.52
C LYS A 3 -10.11 -18.86 1.46
N PHE A 4 -11.38 -18.66 1.84
CA PHE A 4 -12.51 -18.80 0.92
C PHE A 4 -12.52 -17.69 -0.14
N ASN A 5 -12.15 -16.46 0.24
CA ASN A 5 -12.03 -15.37 -0.72
C ASN A 5 -10.94 -15.65 -1.76
N LEU A 6 -9.79 -16.19 -1.36
CA LEU A 6 -8.73 -16.59 -2.30
C LEU A 6 -9.16 -17.71 -3.24
N GLN A 7 -9.86 -18.72 -2.73
CA GLN A 7 -10.43 -19.79 -3.57
C GLN A 7 -11.42 -19.21 -4.60
N PHE A 8 -12.26 -18.27 -4.19
CA PHE A 8 -13.20 -17.60 -5.09
C PHE A 8 -12.49 -16.69 -6.09
N ALA A 9 -11.44 -15.97 -5.68
CA ALA A 9 -10.61 -15.16 -6.56
C ALA A 9 -9.90 -16.01 -7.63
N ALA A 10 -9.40 -17.19 -7.26
CA ALA A 10 -8.83 -18.15 -8.21
C ALA A 10 -9.88 -18.65 -9.21
N PHE A 11 -11.09 -18.96 -8.75
CA PHE A 11 -12.20 -19.34 -9.62
C PHE A 11 -12.58 -18.20 -10.58
N ARG A 12 -12.65 -16.96 -10.08
CA ARG A 12 -12.95 -15.75 -10.86
C ARG A 12 -11.92 -15.51 -11.95
N ARG A 13 -10.62 -15.65 -11.65
CA ARG A 13 -9.55 -15.49 -12.63
C ARG A 13 -9.65 -16.50 -13.78
N LYS A 14 -10.20 -17.69 -13.53
CA LYS A 14 -10.35 -18.76 -14.52
C LYS A 14 -11.61 -18.64 -15.38
N HIS A 15 -12.75 -18.22 -14.83
CA HIS A 15 -14.04 -18.29 -15.53
C HIS A 15 -14.72 -16.94 -15.77
N LEU A 16 -14.38 -15.89 -15.01
CA LEU A 16 -15.10 -14.61 -14.98
C LEU A 16 -14.21 -13.42 -15.38
N ALA A 17 -13.00 -13.67 -15.89
CA ALA A 17 -12.04 -12.62 -16.23
C ALA A 17 -12.55 -11.67 -17.34
N ASP A 18 -13.33 -12.19 -18.29
CA ASP A 18 -13.75 -11.47 -19.50
C ASP A 18 -15.04 -10.65 -19.33
N TYR A 19 -15.85 -10.92 -18.29
CA TYR A 19 -17.17 -10.31 -18.10
C TYR A 19 -17.33 -9.53 -16.78
N PRO A 20 -16.49 -8.52 -16.50
CA PRO A 20 -16.50 -7.83 -15.20
C PRO A 20 -17.78 -7.03 -14.93
N ILE A 21 -18.40 -6.45 -15.97
CA ILE A 21 -19.62 -5.64 -15.82
C ILE A 21 -20.82 -6.53 -15.47
N ILE A 22 -20.97 -7.66 -16.18
CA ILE A 22 -22.06 -8.62 -15.93
C ILE A 22 -21.93 -9.22 -14.54
N GLU A 23 -20.70 -9.54 -14.12
CA GLU A 23 -20.44 -9.97 -12.74
C GLU A 23 -20.91 -8.92 -11.72
N ALA A 24 -20.51 -7.66 -11.86
CA ALA A 24 -20.91 -6.62 -10.91
C ALA A 24 -22.45 -6.45 -10.82
N VAL A 25 -23.14 -6.47 -11.97
CA VAL A 25 -24.61 -6.36 -12.03
C VAL A 25 -25.29 -7.59 -11.40
N THR A 26 -24.78 -8.80 -11.67
CA THR A 26 -25.32 -10.02 -11.06
C THR A 26 -25.09 -10.07 -9.54
N LEU A 27 -23.94 -9.61 -9.06
CA LEU A 27 -23.67 -9.49 -7.63
C LEU A 27 -24.57 -8.45 -6.95
N ALA A 28 -24.79 -7.29 -7.60
CA ALA A 28 -25.68 -6.26 -7.06
C ALA A 28 -27.14 -6.74 -6.98
N THR A 29 -27.63 -7.42 -8.02
CA THR A 29 -28.99 -7.98 -8.03
C THR A 29 -29.17 -9.11 -7.02
N LEU A 30 -28.19 -10.01 -6.90
CA LEU A 30 -28.22 -11.11 -5.94
C LEU A 30 -28.12 -10.60 -4.49
N THR A 31 -27.28 -9.60 -4.22
CA THR A 31 -27.18 -9.00 -2.88
C THR A 31 -28.47 -8.27 -2.51
N ALA A 32 -29.11 -7.54 -3.44
CA ALA A 32 -30.42 -6.92 -3.21
C ALA A 32 -31.52 -7.96 -2.93
N MET A 33 -31.56 -9.05 -3.71
CA MET A 33 -32.55 -10.12 -3.54
C MET A 33 -32.43 -10.82 -2.19
N ILE A 34 -31.21 -11.17 -1.77
CA ILE A 34 -30.98 -11.83 -0.48
C ILE A 34 -31.13 -10.84 0.68
N GLY A 35 -30.66 -9.61 0.50
CA GLY A 35 -30.73 -8.55 1.51
C GLY A 35 -32.16 -8.14 1.85
N TRP A 36 -33.11 -8.27 0.92
CA TRP A 36 -34.52 -7.98 1.15
C TRP A 36 -35.14 -8.83 2.27
N PHE A 37 -34.76 -10.10 2.39
CA PHE A 37 -35.35 -11.03 3.36
C PHE A 37 -34.87 -10.80 4.79
N ASN A 38 -33.71 -10.18 4.99
CA ASN A 38 -33.16 -9.95 6.32
C ASN A 38 -33.15 -8.45 6.65
N ARG A 39 -33.87 -8.08 7.71
CA ARG A 39 -33.99 -6.70 8.17
C ARG A 39 -32.65 -6.00 8.39
N PHE A 40 -31.64 -6.70 8.92
CA PHE A 40 -30.32 -6.15 9.19
C PHE A 40 -29.42 -6.07 7.94
N LEU A 41 -29.72 -6.81 6.87
CA LEU A 41 -29.03 -6.69 5.58
C LEU A 41 -29.60 -5.58 4.72
N ARG A 42 -30.87 -5.21 4.95
CA ARG A 42 -31.57 -4.17 4.19
C ARG A 42 -31.09 -2.74 4.49
N ILE A 43 -30.60 -2.50 5.70
CA ILE A 43 -30.12 -1.19 6.15
C ILE A 43 -28.68 -1.00 5.67
N ASP A 44 -28.29 0.25 5.40
CA ASP A 44 -26.91 0.60 5.07
C ASP A 44 -25.93 0.10 6.16
N MET A 45 -24.71 -0.26 5.75
CA MET A 45 -23.73 -0.84 6.67
C MET A 45 -23.36 0.13 7.79
N THR A 46 -23.21 1.42 7.50
CA THR A 46 -22.78 2.42 8.47
C THR A 46 -23.88 2.74 9.48
N GLU A 47 -25.10 2.95 8.99
CA GLU A 47 -26.29 3.15 9.82
C GLU A 47 -26.59 1.90 10.66
N GLY A 48 -26.47 0.72 10.07
CA GLY A 48 -26.62 -0.55 10.77
C GLY A 48 -25.62 -0.69 11.93
N MET A 49 -24.35 -0.34 11.71
CA MET A 49 -23.35 -0.34 12.79
C MET A 49 -23.70 0.63 13.91
N ALA A 50 -24.14 1.85 13.59
CA ALA A 50 -24.56 2.82 14.59
C ALA A 50 -25.74 2.29 15.44
N ILE A 51 -26.72 1.63 14.81
CA ILE A 51 -27.84 0.99 15.51
C ILE A 51 -27.36 -0.18 16.39
N LEU A 52 -26.39 -0.97 15.93
CA LEU A 52 -25.86 -2.12 16.69
C LEU A 52 -25.02 -1.71 17.91
N PHE A 53 -24.35 -0.56 17.84
CA PHE A 53 -23.54 -0.03 18.95
C PHE A 53 -24.38 0.69 20.01
N ARG A 54 -25.63 1.07 19.70
CA ARG A 54 -26.49 1.74 20.67
C ARG A 54 -26.72 0.92 21.93
N GLU A 55 -26.61 1.61 23.06
CA GLU A 55 -26.98 1.11 24.37
C GLU A 55 -28.51 1.07 24.51
N CYS A 56 -29.00 0.12 25.30
CA CYS A 56 -30.43 -0.10 25.48
C CYS A 56 -31.07 0.78 26.56
N ASP A 57 -30.27 1.49 27.36
CA ASP A 57 -30.77 2.40 28.40
C ASP A 57 -30.80 3.84 27.87
N GLY A 58 -31.99 4.44 27.85
CA GLY A 58 -32.20 5.87 27.54
C GLY A 58 -32.29 6.26 26.05
N GLY A 59 -32.03 5.36 25.10
CA GLY A 59 -31.91 5.69 23.67
C GLY A 59 -33.11 5.40 22.74
N GLY A 60 -34.25 4.96 23.29
CA GLY A 60 -35.39 4.50 22.50
C GLY A 60 -35.19 3.10 21.89
N ASP A 61 -36.25 2.29 21.90
CA ASP A 61 -36.24 0.93 21.36
C ASP A 61 -36.34 1.01 19.84
N TYR A 62 -35.21 1.01 19.14
CA TYR A 62 -35.21 0.87 17.68
C TYR A 62 -35.67 -0.56 17.34
N ASP A 63 -36.95 -0.70 17.02
CA ASP A 63 -37.62 -1.94 16.59
C ASP A 63 -37.24 -3.18 17.44
N HIS A 64 -37.47 -3.11 18.75
CA HIS A 64 -37.36 -4.24 19.67
C HIS A 64 -35.96 -4.86 19.82
N LEU A 65 -34.89 -4.17 19.42
CA LEU A 65 -33.51 -4.62 19.62
C LEU A 65 -33.16 -4.82 21.10
N CYS A 66 -33.84 -4.10 21.99
CA CYS A 66 -33.59 -4.09 23.43
C CYS A 66 -34.69 -4.79 24.23
N GLN A 67 -35.79 -5.17 23.56
CA GLN A 67 -36.92 -5.79 24.22
C GLN A 67 -36.61 -7.24 24.61
N THR A 68 -36.90 -7.56 25.86
CA THR A 68 -36.54 -8.83 26.49
C THR A 68 -37.40 -10.01 26.04
N SER A 69 -38.60 -9.74 25.52
CA SER A 69 -39.55 -10.73 25.02
C SER A 69 -39.13 -11.39 23.71
N VAL A 70 -38.29 -10.74 22.89
CA VAL A 70 -37.90 -11.19 21.54
C VAL A 70 -36.40 -11.49 21.40
N GLN A 71 -35.70 -11.73 22.52
CA GLN A 71 -34.24 -11.93 22.52
C GLN A 71 -33.78 -13.11 21.65
N TRP A 72 -34.47 -14.25 21.71
CA TRP A 72 -34.13 -15.45 20.93
C TRP A 72 -34.37 -15.28 19.42
N PRO A 73 -35.56 -14.81 18.96
CA PRO A 73 -35.77 -14.46 17.56
C PRO A 73 -34.74 -13.44 17.04
N MET A 74 -34.39 -12.45 17.85
CA MET A 74 -33.42 -11.42 17.49
C MET A 74 -32.02 -12.02 17.30
N ALA A 75 -31.55 -12.83 18.25
CA ALA A 75 -30.26 -13.53 18.15
C ALA A 75 -30.19 -14.43 16.90
N TYR A 76 -31.28 -15.16 16.59
CA TYR A 76 -31.36 -15.99 15.40
C TYR A 76 -31.30 -15.15 14.10
N SER A 77 -32.01 -14.02 14.06
CA SER A 77 -31.98 -13.12 12.89
C SER A 77 -30.59 -12.51 12.66
N LEU A 78 -29.87 -12.17 13.73
CA LEU A 78 -28.49 -11.67 13.70
C LEU A 78 -27.50 -12.76 13.28
N PHE A 79 -27.73 -14.01 13.70
CA PHE A 79 -26.93 -15.14 13.26
C PHE A 79 -27.04 -15.33 11.75
N ILE A 80 -28.26 -15.39 11.22
CA ILE A 80 -28.50 -15.47 9.76
C ILE A 80 -27.85 -14.28 9.04
N ALA A 81 -28.02 -13.05 9.57
CA ALA A 81 -27.41 -11.87 8.99
C ALA A 81 -25.89 -11.98 8.94
N THR A 82 -25.26 -12.47 10.01
CA THR A 82 -23.80 -12.66 10.08
C THR A 82 -23.31 -13.65 9.02
N ILE A 83 -23.95 -14.81 8.89
CA ILE A 83 -23.58 -15.82 7.89
C ILE A 83 -23.75 -15.30 6.46
N LEU A 84 -24.88 -14.66 6.18
CA LEU A 84 -25.14 -14.07 4.86
C LEU A 84 -24.15 -12.94 4.53
N ARG A 85 -23.81 -12.06 5.49
CA ARG A 85 -22.78 -11.02 5.28
C ARG A 85 -21.42 -11.63 4.97
N ILE A 86 -21.00 -12.65 5.71
CA ILE A 86 -19.72 -13.34 5.44
C ILE A 86 -19.71 -13.89 4.01
N GLY A 87 -20.77 -14.59 3.59
CA GLY A 87 -20.89 -15.12 2.23
C GLY A 87 -20.85 -14.02 1.16
N MET A 88 -21.65 -12.96 1.33
CA MET A 88 -21.70 -11.83 0.40
C MET A 88 -20.35 -11.12 0.27
N VAL A 89 -19.63 -10.89 1.38
CA VAL A 89 -18.33 -10.22 1.33
C VAL A 89 -17.28 -11.12 0.69
N VAL A 90 -17.26 -12.43 0.97
CA VAL A 90 -16.35 -13.38 0.33
C VAL A 90 -16.50 -13.37 -1.19
N VAL A 91 -17.75 -13.33 -1.68
CA VAL A 91 -18.05 -13.32 -3.11
C VAL A 91 -17.80 -11.95 -3.74
N SER A 92 -18.21 -10.85 -3.09
CA SER A 92 -18.13 -9.50 -3.66
C SER A 92 -16.71 -8.93 -3.64
N TYR A 93 -15.91 -9.29 -2.63
CA TYR A 93 -14.54 -8.83 -2.50
C TYR A 93 -13.65 -9.46 -3.59
N GLY A 94 -12.89 -8.61 -4.29
CA GLY A 94 -12.09 -8.98 -5.45
C GLY A 94 -12.82 -8.91 -6.80
N SER A 95 -14.05 -8.39 -6.84
CA SER A 95 -14.68 -8.01 -8.11
C SER A 95 -13.91 -6.82 -8.71
N LYS A 96 -14.03 -6.57 -10.02
CA LYS A 96 -13.37 -5.43 -10.70
C LYS A 96 -14.08 -4.10 -10.41
N VAL A 97 -14.42 -3.84 -9.14
CA VAL A 97 -15.07 -2.64 -8.64
C VAL A 97 -14.21 -2.09 -7.49
N PRO A 98 -13.87 -0.79 -7.48
CA PRO A 98 -13.15 -0.20 -6.36
C PRO A 98 -14.04 -0.26 -5.10
N ALA A 99 -13.67 -1.10 -4.14
CA ALA A 99 -14.42 -1.31 -2.90
C ALA A 99 -13.48 -1.58 -1.73
N GLY A 100 -13.86 -1.11 -0.53
CA GLY A 100 -13.15 -1.35 0.71
C GLY A 100 -13.74 -2.50 1.52
N ILE A 101 -12.89 -3.30 2.18
CA ILE A 101 -13.32 -4.41 3.07
C ILE A 101 -13.42 -4.00 4.55
N PHE A 102 -13.02 -2.78 4.89
CA PHE A 102 -12.98 -2.26 6.27
C PHE A 102 -14.37 -2.26 6.91
N VAL A 103 -15.31 -1.49 6.33
CA VAL A 103 -16.69 -1.35 6.84
C VAL A 103 -17.46 -2.68 6.81
N PRO A 104 -17.43 -3.48 5.74
CA PRO A 104 -18.08 -4.79 5.73
C PRO A 104 -17.59 -5.74 6.83
N SER A 105 -16.28 -5.77 7.11
CA SER A 105 -15.69 -6.63 8.14
C SER A 105 -16.11 -6.19 9.55
N MET A 106 -16.10 -4.89 9.83
CA MET A 106 -16.60 -4.35 11.09
C MET A 106 -18.06 -4.69 11.29
N ALA A 107 -18.89 -4.58 10.24
CA ALA A 107 -20.31 -4.83 10.35
C ALA A 107 -20.64 -6.32 10.56
N ILE A 108 -19.87 -7.25 9.98
CA ILE A 108 -19.93 -8.70 10.31
C ILE A 108 -19.59 -8.92 11.78
N GLY A 109 -18.52 -8.30 12.27
CA GLY A 109 -18.12 -8.40 13.67
C GLY A 109 -19.14 -7.79 14.63
N ALA A 110 -19.77 -6.68 14.23
CA ALA A 110 -20.81 -6.03 15.02
C ALA A 110 -22.05 -6.92 15.17
N THR A 111 -22.54 -7.53 14.08
CA THR A 111 -23.71 -8.43 14.13
C THR A 111 -23.43 -9.66 14.99
N PHE A 112 -22.22 -10.24 14.85
CA PHE A 112 -21.79 -11.36 15.68
C PHE A 112 -21.64 -10.97 17.16
N GLY A 113 -20.98 -9.85 17.43
CA GLY A 113 -20.77 -9.35 18.79
C GLY A 113 -22.09 -9.00 19.48
N ARG A 114 -23.03 -8.37 18.78
CA ARG A 114 -24.37 -8.06 19.32
C ARG A 114 -25.14 -9.33 19.64
N MET A 115 -25.07 -10.34 18.76
CA MET A 115 -25.67 -11.65 19.00
C MET A 115 -25.12 -12.30 20.28
N VAL A 116 -23.79 -12.33 20.44
CA VAL A 116 -23.16 -12.85 21.67
C VAL A 116 -23.60 -12.03 22.90
N GLY A 117 -23.63 -10.71 22.81
CA GLY A 117 -24.08 -9.85 23.90
C GLY A 117 -25.54 -10.10 24.33
N ILE A 118 -26.44 -10.37 23.38
CA ILE A 118 -27.84 -10.74 23.67
C ILE A 118 -27.91 -12.12 24.33
N ILE A 119 -27.15 -13.10 23.86
CA ILE A 119 -27.10 -14.45 24.45
C ILE A 119 -26.56 -14.38 25.88
N VAL A 120 -25.46 -13.67 26.12
CA VAL A 120 -24.86 -13.51 27.45
C VAL A 120 -25.84 -12.80 28.40
N LYS A 121 -26.54 -11.77 27.92
CA LYS A 121 -27.62 -11.10 28.69
C LYS A 121 -28.79 -12.03 28.99
N ALA A 122 -29.15 -12.94 28.08
CA ALA A 122 -30.20 -13.93 28.32
C ALA A 122 -29.75 -15.00 29.34
N MET A 123 -28.49 -15.42 29.27
CA MET A 123 -27.90 -16.38 30.21
C MET A 123 -27.81 -15.83 31.63
N GLU A 124 -27.40 -14.56 31.79
CA GLU A 124 -27.31 -13.89 33.10
C GLU A 124 -28.67 -13.90 33.82
N ARG A 125 -29.76 -13.62 33.11
CA ARG A 125 -31.11 -13.67 33.69
C ARG A 125 -31.56 -15.08 34.06
N SER A 126 -31.22 -16.08 33.25
CA SER A 126 -31.62 -17.46 33.52
C SER A 126 -30.83 -18.08 34.67
N SER A 127 -29.60 -17.64 34.89
CA SER A 127 -28.64 -18.26 35.82
C SER A 127 -27.93 -17.22 36.69
N HIS A 128 -28.71 -16.36 37.34
CA HIS A 128 -28.23 -15.27 38.20
C HIS A 128 -27.39 -15.77 39.40
N GLN A 129 -27.46 -17.07 39.74
CA GLN A 129 -26.70 -17.69 40.84
C GLN A 129 -25.32 -18.26 40.44
N SER A 130 -24.91 -18.18 39.17
CA SER A 130 -23.59 -18.66 38.77
C SER A 130 -22.49 -17.63 39.12
N GLY A 131 -21.37 -18.10 39.68
CA GLY A 131 -20.32 -17.23 40.27
C GLY A 131 -19.68 -16.21 39.31
N ILE A 132 -19.86 -16.38 38.00
CA ILE A 132 -19.38 -15.45 36.97
C ILE A 132 -20.21 -14.15 36.94
N PHE A 133 -21.50 -14.23 37.30
CA PHE A 133 -22.41 -13.06 37.32
C PHE A 133 -22.59 -12.46 38.73
N ALA A 134 -21.94 -13.04 39.76
CA ALA A 134 -22.04 -12.57 41.14
C ALA A 134 -21.42 -11.17 41.39
N VAL A 135 -20.63 -10.66 40.44
CA VAL A 135 -20.02 -9.31 40.48
C VAL A 135 -21.02 -8.23 40.02
N CYS A 136 -22.09 -8.63 39.33
CA CYS A 136 -23.10 -7.71 38.82
C CYS A 136 -23.99 -7.22 39.96
N LYS A 137 -24.08 -5.89 40.13
CA LYS A 137 -25.02 -5.27 41.08
C LYS A 137 -26.44 -5.31 40.51
N PRO A 138 -27.48 -5.59 41.31
CA PRO A 138 -28.86 -5.71 40.81
C PRO A 138 -29.44 -4.39 40.27
N ASP A 139 -28.94 -3.24 40.71
CA ASP A 139 -29.49 -1.92 40.36
C ASP A 139 -28.81 -1.25 39.14
N VAL A 140 -27.80 -1.87 38.54
CA VAL A 140 -27.06 -1.30 37.39
C VAL A 140 -26.98 -2.34 36.27
N PRO A 141 -27.25 -1.99 35.00
CA PRO A 141 -27.10 -2.90 33.87
C PRO A 141 -25.65 -3.38 33.75
N CYS A 142 -25.38 -4.61 34.17
CA CYS A 142 -24.04 -5.19 34.14
C CYS A 142 -23.58 -5.57 32.71
N ILE A 143 -24.54 -5.92 31.83
CA ILE A 143 -24.27 -6.41 30.47
C ILE A 143 -24.94 -5.48 29.47
N THR A 144 -24.10 -4.78 28.70
CA THR A 144 -24.51 -3.91 27.60
C THR A 144 -24.18 -4.59 26.27
N PRO A 145 -25.17 -5.09 25.50
CA PRO A 145 -24.92 -5.77 24.23
C PRO A 145 -24.21 -4.89 23.18
N GLY A 146 -24.29 -3.56 23.29
CA GLY A 146 -23.60 -2.60 22.41
C GLY A 146 -22.08 -2.70 22.52
N THR A 147 -21.55 -2.86 23.74
CA THR A 147 -20.12 -3.05 23.98
C THR A 147 -19.62 -4.35 23.33
N TYR A 148 -20.40 -5.43 23.39
CA TYR A 148 -20.04 -6.69 22.71
C TYR A 148 -20.05 -6.55 21.19
N ALA A 149 -21.01 -5.79 20.63
CA ALA A 149 -21.04 -5.48 19.20
C ALA A 149 -19.79 -4.70 18.78
N PHE A 150 -19.40 -3.69 19.57
CA PHE A 150 -18.20 -2.89 19.34
C PHE A 150 -16.91 -3.73 19.40
N LEU A 151 -16.74 -4.54 20.45
CA LEU A 151 -15.59 -5.44 20.59
C LEU A 151 -15.54 -6.49 19.46
N GLY A 152 -16.70 -7.02 19.05
CA GLY A 152 -16.82 -7.95 17.93
C GLY A 152 -16.44 -7.31 16.59
N ALA A 153 -16.82 -6.05 16.36
CA ALA A 153 -16.44 -5.30 15.17
C ALA A 153 -14.93 -5.11 15.08
N ALA A 154 -14.29 -4.70 16.17
CA ALA A 154 -12.84 -4.56 16.26
C ALA A 154 -12.13 -5.91 16.03
N ALA A 155 -12.62 -6.99 16.65
CA ALA A 155 -12.08 -8.33 16.48
C ALA A 155 -12.14 -8.80 15.02
N ALA A 156 -13.31 -8.69 14.36
CA ALA A 156 -13.46 -9.14 12.98
C ALA A 156 -12.56 -8.34 12.02
N LEU A 157 -12.48 -7.03 12.21
CA LEU A 157 -11.62 -6.17 11.40
C LEU A 157 -10.14 -6.54 11.56
N SER A 158 -9.66 -6.66 12.79
CA SER A 158 -8.27 -7.03 13.07
C SER A 158 -7.96 -8.46 12.61
N GLY A 159 -8.91 -9.39 12.71
CA GLY A 159 -8.75 -10.75 12.21
C GLY A 159 -8.63 -10.84 10.69
N VAL A 160 -9.35 -10.00 9.93
CA VAL A 160 -9.30 -9.99 8.45
C VAL A 160 -8.10 -9.23 7.92
N MET A 161 -7.80 -8.06 8.48
CA MET A 161 -6.73 -7.18 7.98
C MET A 161 -5.38 -7.37 8.68
N ARG A 162 -5.33 -8.04 9.83
CA ARG A 162 -4.14 -8.22 10.67
C ARG A 162 -3.46 -6.93 11.14
N ILE A 163 -4.18 -5.80 11.08
CA ILE A 163 -3.80 -4.55 11.72
C ILE A 163 -4.37 -4.50 13.15
N THR A 164 -3.53 -4.23 14.15
CA THR A 164 -3.91 -4.28 15.57
C THR A 164 -3.96 -2.89 16.19
N VAL A 165 -2.82 -2.20 16.27
CA VAL A 165 -2.71 -0.90 16.96
C VAL A 165 -3.61 0.17 16.31
N THR A 166 -3.58 0.27 14.98
CA THR A 166 -4.37 1.26 14.24
C THR A 166 -5.87 1.03 14.40
N VAL A 167 -6.32 -0.22 14.48
CA VAL A 167 -7.74 -0.55 14.71
C VAL A 167 -8.19 -0.05 16.07
N VAL A 168 -7.39 -0.21 17.13
CA VAL A 168 -7.73 0.30 18.46
C VAL A 168 -7.90 1.82 18.42
N VAL A 169 -6.96 2.52 17.77
CA VAL A 169 -7.01 3.99 17.65
C VAL A 169 -8.26 4.43 16.90
N ILE A 170 -8.55 3.83 15.74
CA ILE A 170 -9.74 4.15 14.94
C ILE A 170 -11.01 3.91 15.76
N MET A 171 -11.11 2.79 16.46
CA MET A 171 -12.30 2.47 17.25
C MET A 171 -12.45 3.37 18.48
N PHE A 172 -11.34 3.78 19.09
CA PHE A 172 -11.33 4.76 20.17
C PHE A 172 -11.82 6.12 19.69
N GLU A 173 -11.28 6.64 18.59
CA GLU A 173 -11.68 7.93 18.01
C GLU A 173 -13.17 7.94 17.62
N LEU A 174 -13.69 6.83 17.09
CA LEU A 174 -15.10 6.70 16.73
C LEU A 174 -16.05 6.62 17.94
N THR A 175 -15.59 6.12 19.09
CA THR A 175 -16.43 5.97 20.30
C THR A 175 -16.27 7.11 21.29
N GLY A 176 -15.14 7.83 21.28
CA GLY A 176 -14.84 8.92 22.18
C GLY A 176 -14.67 8.51 23.65
N ALA A 177 -14.54 7.21 23.95
CA ALA A 177 -14.50 6.68 25.31
C ALA A 177 -13.20 5.90 25.59
N LEU A 178 -12.33 6.47 26.43
CA LEU A 178 -11.03 5.89 26.82
C LEU A 178 -11.16 4.54 27.56
N THR A 179 -12.29 4.31 28.23
CA THR A 179 -12.53 3.11 29.05
C THR A 179 -12.58 1.81 28.24
N TYR A 180 -12.81 1.88 26.92
CA TYR A 180 -12.87 0.71 26.05
C TYR A 180 -11.52 0.32 25.41
N ILE A 181 -10.45 1.08 25.63
CA ILE A 181 -9.11 0.79 25.05
C ILE A 181 -8.53 -0.52 25.59
N LEU A 182 -8.55 -0.72 26.90
CA LEU A 182 -7.98 -1.92 27.52
C LEU A 182 -8.70 -3.21 27.06
N PRO A 183 -10.05 -3.31 27.12
CA PRO A 183 -10.72 -4.53 26.67
C PRO A 183 -10.60 -4.76 25.15
N THR A 184 -10.58 -3.70 24.32
CA THR A 184 -10.35 -3.86 22.88
C THR A 184 -8.96 -4.43 22.59
N MET A 185 -7.91 -3.91 23.24
CA MET A 185 -6.54 -4.43 23.07
C MET A 185 -6.45 -5.93 23.40
N ILE A 186 -7.06 -6.37 24.51
CA ILE A 186 -7.07 -7.79 24.88
C ILE A 186 -7.75 -8.62 23.79
N VAL A 187 -8.92 -8.19 23.31
CA VAL A 187 -9.66 -8.89 22.25
C VAL A 187 -8.84 -8.97 20.95
N LEU A 188 -8.16 -7.89 20.57
CA LEU A 188 -7.32 -7.88 19.36
C LEU A 188 -6.10 -8.78 19.50
N LEU A 189 -5.44 -8.80 20.65
CA LEU A 189 -4.29 -9.68 20.90
C LEU A 189 -4.70 -11.16 20.82
N VAL A 190 -5.84 -11.52 21.43
CA VAL A 190 -6.38 -12.88 21.33
C VAL A 190 -6.74 -13.22 19.88
N THR A 191 -7.38 -12.30 19.17
CA THR A 191 -7.74 -12.51 17.75
C THR A 191 -6.50 -12.71 16.88
N LYS A 192 -5.46 -11.88 17.08
CA LYS A 192 -4.19 -12.01 16.39
C LYS A 192 -3.53 -13.36 16.70
N ALA A 193 -3.42 -13.72 17.97
CA ALA A 193 -2.81 -14.97 18.41
C ALA A 193 -3.52 -16.20 17.81
N VAL A 194 -4.86 -16.21 17.80
CA VAL A 194 -5.64 -17.29 17.16
C VAL A 194 -5.39 -17.34 15.66
N GLY A 195 -5.34 -16.19 14.99
CA GLY A 195 -5.01 -16.14 13.56
C GLY A 195 -3.61 -16.66 13.26
N ASP A 196 -2.62 -16.31 14.10
CA ASP A 196 -1.22 -16.71 13.95
C ASP A 196 -1.07 -18.21 14.16
N PHE A 197 -1.79 -18.77 15.14
CA PHE A 197 -1.87 -20.22 15.36
C PHE A 197 -2.49 -20.96 14.17
N LEU A 198 -3.48 -20.37 13.49
CA LEU A 198 -4.12 -20.95 12.30
C LEU A 198 -3.29 -20.77 11.01
N GLY A 199 -2.12 -20.10 11.09
CA GLY A 199 -1.27 -19.83 9.93
C GLY A 199 -1.97 -19.02 8.85
N THR A 200 -2.79 -18.04 9.25
CA THR A 200 -3.56 -17.20 8.31
C THR A 200 -2.92 -15.84 8.14
N ASN A 201 -2.67 -15.40 6.91
CA ASN A 201 -2.13 -14.04 6.68
C ASN A 201 -3.27 -13.02 6.52
N GLY A 202 -2.92 -11.72 6.55
CA GLY A 202 -3.87 -10.65 6.28
C GLY A 202 -4.40 -10.73 4.85
N ILE A 203 -5.61 -10.23 4.63
CA ILE A 203 -6.21 -10.26 3.29
C ILE A 203 -5.44 -9.40 2.27
N ALA A 204 -4.78 -8.33 2.73
CA ALA A 204 -3.96 -7.47 1.88
C ALA A 204 -2.70 -8.22 1.42
N ASP A 205 -1.96 -8.83 2.35
CA ASP A 205 -0.73 -9.58 2.06
C ASP A 205 -1.02 -10.76 1.12
N GLU A 206 -2.13 -11.47 1.36
CA GLU A 206 -2.57 -12.56 0.50
C GLU A 206 -2.96 -12.07 -0.91
N ALA A 207 -3.59 -10.90 -1.03
CA ALA A 207 -3.92 -10.32 -2.32
C ALA A 207 -2.67 -9.90 -3.11
N ILE A 208 -1.66 -9.34 -2.43
CA ILE A 208 -0.36 -8.99 -3.02
C ILE A 208 0.32 -10.26 -3.58
N ARG A 209 0.39 -11.31 -2.75
CA ARG A 209 0.98 -12.59 -3.13
C ARG A 209 0.21 -13.29 -4.26
N PHE A 210 -1.13 -13.23 -4.23
CA PHE A 210 -1.99 -13.81 -5.27
C PHE A 210 -1.85 -13.09 -6.63
N ASN A 211 -1.62 -11.77 -6.60
CA ASN A 211 -1.38 -10.99 -7.82
C ASN A 211 0.04 -11.16 -8.36
N GLY A 212 0.97 -11.68 -7.56
CA GLY A 212 2.36 -11.91 -7.96
C GLY A 212 3.19 -10.63 -8.00
N TYR A 213 2.83 -9.63 -7.19
CA TYR A 213 3.66 -8.45 -7.04
C TYR A 213 4.94 -8.79 -6.26
N PRO A 214 6.12 -8.31 -6.69
CA PRO A 214 7.34 -8.48 -5.92
C PRO A 214 7.19 -7.68 -4.63
N PHE A 215 7.03 -8.35 -3.48
CA PHE A 215 6.93 -7.71 -2.16
C PHE A 215 7.98 -8.30 -1.23
N LEU A 216 8.77 -7.43 -0.60
CA LEU A 216 9.78 -7.82 0.37
C LEU A 216 9.16 -7.77 1.78
N ASP A 217 8.95 -8.96 2.37
CA ASP A 217 8.41 -9.06 3.72
C ASP A 217 9.51 -8.80 4.76
N LYS A 218 9.13 -8.19 5.90
CA LYS A 218 10.06 -7.88 7.00
C LYS A 218 10.54 -9.14 7.71
N ASP A 219 9.73 -10.19 7.68
CA ASP A 219 9.97 -11.42 8.46
C ASP A 219 10.57 -12.57 7.62
N ASP A 220 10.61 -12.47 6.28
CA ASP A 220 11.10 -13.54 5.40
C ASP A 220 12.62 -13.46 5.17
N HIS A 221 13.38 -14.01 6.11
CA HIS A 221 14.84 -14.02 6.05
C HIS A 221 15.37 -15.32 5.43
N ALA A 222 15.96 -15.22 4.24
CA ALA A 222 16.73 -16.31 3.63
C ALA A 222 18.11 -16.44 4.30
N TYR A 223 18.17 -17.15 5.43
CA TYR A 223 19.45 -17.46 6.07
C TYR A 223 20.31 -18.38 5.19
N ASN A 224 21.63 -18.15 5.17
CA ASN A 224 22.64 -18.94 4.44
C ASN A 224 22.64 -18.85 2.89
N VAL A 225 22.06 -17.79 2.31
CA VAL A 225 22.19 -17.52 0.87
C VAL A 225 23.17 -16.36 0.65
N PRO A 226 24.33 -16.58 -0.01
CA PRO A 226 25.26 -15.50 -0.31
C PRO A 226 24.68 -14.58 -1.39
N ILE A 227 24.94 -13.27 -1.27
CA ILE A 227 24.48 -12.24 -2.22
C ILE A 227 24.96 -12.56 -3.65
N SER A 228 26.11 -13.20 -3.79
CA SER A 228 26.65 -13.64 -5.09
C SER A 228 25.73 -14.57 -5.89
N LYS A 229 24.81 -15.28 -5.22
CA LYS A 229 23.81 -16.14 -5.87
C LYS A 229 22.58 -15.38 -6.35
N VAL A 230 22.31 -14.21 -5.77
CA VAL A 230 21.14 -13.37 -6.04
C VAL A 230 21.49 -12.25 -7.02
N MET A 231 22.73 -11.73 -6.97
CA MET A 231 23.20 -10.67 -7.85
C MET A 231 23.27 -11.14 -9.31
N ARG A 232 22.99 -10.22 -10.24
CA ARG A 232 23.21 -10.44 -11.66
C ARG A 232 24.68 -10.19 -12.00
N ALA A 233 25.38 -11.20 -12.52
CA ALA A 233 26.80 -11.10 -12.86
C ALA A 233 27.07 -10.41 -14.21
N ASP A 234 26.11 -10.47 -15.13
CA ASP A 234 26.19 -9.86 -16.45
C ASP A 234 25.51 -8.49 -16.43
N LEU A 235 26.32 -7.44 -16.35
CA LEU A 235 25.91 -6.05 -16.22
C LEU A 235 26.24 -5.28 -17.49
N HIS A 236 25.29 -4.48 -17.99
CA HIS A 236 25.56 -3.50 -19.03
C HIS A 236 26.24 -2.28 -18.40
N THR A 237 27.54 -2.14 -18.62
CA THR A 237 28.37 -1.07 -18.06
C THR A 237 28.66 0.01 -19.10
N LEU A 238 28.80 1.26 -18.67
CA LEU A 238 29.34 2.34 -19.50
C LEU A 238 30.77 2.66 -19.06
N PRO A 239 31.74 2.80 -19.98
CA PRO A 239 33.09 3.21 -19.62
C PRO A 239 33.12 4.69 -19.20
N VAL A 240 34.04 5.04 -18.30
CA VAL A 240 34.22 6.42 -17.83
C VAL A 240 34.63 7.38 -18.95
N SER A 241 35.44 6.91 -19.90
CA SER A 241 35.95 7.66 -21.04
C SER A 241 35.75 6.87 -22.34
N ASP A 242 35.95 7.51 -23.49
CA ASP A 242 36.07 6.86 -24.80
C ASP A 242 34.76 6.29 -25.39
N ILE A 243 33.60 6.71 -24.88
CA ILE A 243 32.29 6.42 -25.50
C ILE A 243 31.73 7.66 -26.19
N THR A 244 31.24 7.50 -27.42
CA THR A 244 30.60 8.59 -28.16
C THR A 244 29.12 8.70 -27.83
N VAL A 245 28.53 9.87 -28.07
CA VAL A 245 27.09 10.10 -27.92
C VAL A 245 26.28 9.03 -28.68
N ARG A 246 26.69 8.72 -29.91
CA ARG A 246 26.10 7.65 -30.72
C ARG A 246 26.20 6.27 -30.06
N GLY A 247 27.34 5.96 -29.44
CA GLY A 247 27.52 4.69 -28.71
C GLY A 247 26.60 4.58 -27.49
N ILE A 248 26.35 5.69 -26.80
CA ILE A 248 25.38 5.74 -25.71
C ILE A 248 23.96 5.54 -26.23
N GLU A 249 23.59 6.20 -27.33
CA GLU A 249 22.26 6.06 -27.95
C GLU A 249 22.02 4.62 -28.43
N GLU A 250 23.01 4.00 -29.05
CA GLU A 250 22.96 2.59 -29.46
C GLU A 250 22.83 1.66 -28.24
N THR A 251 23.55 1.94 -27.16
CA THR A 251 23.43 1.19 -25.90
C THR A 251 22.04 1.34 -25.30
N LEU A 252 21.46 2.54 -25.32
CA LEU A 252 20.08 2.80 -24.90
C LEU A 252 19.07 2.11 -25.80
N ALA A 253 19.29 2.04 -27.11
CA ALA A 253 18.41 1.36 -28.05
C ALA A 253 18.46 -0.17 -27.87
N ASN A 254 19.64 -0.72 -27.59
CA ASN A 254 19.87 -2.16 -27.50
C ASN A 254 19.56 -2.76 -26.12
N THR A 255 19.44 -1.93 -25.07
CA THR A 255 19.21 -2.39 -23.70
C THR A 255 17.90 -1.84 -23.12
N ASP A 256 17.27 -2.61 -22.24
CA ASP A 256 16.06 -2.21 -21.48
C ASP A 256 16.35 -2.00 -19.98
N VAL A 257 17.62 -1.80 -19.62
CA VAL A 257 18.00 -1.57 -18.22
C VAL A 257 17.68 -0.14 -17.79
N LYS A 258 17.26 0.01 -16.52
CA LYS A 258 16.85 1.30 -15.94
C LYS A 258 18.01 2.22 -15.58
N GLY A 259 19.23 1.71 -15.52
CA GLY A 259 20.43 2.51 -15.32
C GLY A 259 21.69 1.70 -15.51
N PHE A 260 22.81 2.40 -15.54
CA PHE A 260 24.09 1.86 -15.98
C PHE A 260 25.17 2.15 -14.92
N PRO A 261 25.87 1.12 -14.42
CA PRO A 261 27.11 1.31 -13.68
C PRO A 261 28.21 1.87 -14.60
N ILE A 262 28.91 2.88 -14.12
CA ILE A 262 30.01 3.54 -14.80
C ILE A 262 31.31 2.92 -14.28
N VAL A 263 32.09 2.33 -15.20
CA VAL A 263 33.31 1.59 -14.87
C VAL A 263 34.53 2.26 -15.48
N SER A 264 35.64 2.25 -14.73
CA SER A 264 36.93 2.71 -15.24
C SER A 264 37.35 1.93 -16.48
N THR A 265 37.94 2.63 -17.43
CA THR A 265 38.53 2.09 -18.67
C THR A 265 39.76 1.20 -18.40
N ASP A 266 40.28 1.21 -17.17
CA ASP A 266 41.37 0.33 -16.75
C ASP A 266 40.95 -1.15 -16.70
N SER A 267 41.91 -2.06 -16.87
CA SER A 267 41.74 -3.52 -16.79
C SER A 267 41.19 -4.07 -15.46
N ARG A 268 40.96 -3.20 -14.47
CA ARG A 268 40.47 -3.54 -13.12
C ARG A 268 38.95 -3.39 -12.97
N ASN A 269 38.22 -2.92 -13.98
CA ASN A 269 36.75 -2.74 -13.96
C ASN A 269 36.23 -2.13 -12.63
N ARG A 270 36.87 -1.04 -12.19
CA ARG A 270 36.47 -0.38 -10.94
C ARG A 270 35.20 0.43 -11.16
N LEU A 271 34.19 0.23 -10.33
CA LEU A 271 32.98 1.05 -10.32
C LEU A 271 33.31 2.46 -9.86
N MET A 272 33.00 3.45 -10.70
CA MET A 272 33.22 4.88 -10.43
C MET A 272 31.91 5.61 -10.14
N GLY A 273 30.79 5.14 -10.68
CA GLY A 273 29.49 5.75 -10.43
C GLY A 273 28.32 4.99 -11.02
N TYR A 274 27.13 5.58 -10.91
CA TYR A 274 25.88 5.08 -11.49
C TYR A 274 25.12 6.23 -12.14
N ILE A 275 24.49 5.96 -13.28
CA ILE A 275 23.62 6.91 -13.96
C ILE A 275 22.31 6.25 -14.38
N GLY A 276 21.20 6.94 -14.13
CA GLY A 276 19.86 6.48 -14.51
C GLY A 276 19.62 6.63 -16.01
N ARG A 277 18.81 5.74 -16.59
CA ARG A 277 18.40 5.82 -18.00
C ARG A 277 17.60 7.10 -18.28
N THR A 278 16.79 7.53 -17.32
CA THR A 278 15.95 8.73 -17.45
C THR A 278 16.81 9.99 -17.52
N GLU A 279 17.80 10.10 -16.64
CA GLU A 279 18.78 11.20 -16.63
C GLU A 279 19.56 11.22 -17.94
N LEU A 280 20.06 10.05 -18.37
CA LEU A 280 20.82 9.93 -19.62
C LEU A 280 19.97 10.34 -20.84
N ARG A 281 18.70 9.93 -20.89
CA ARG A 281 17.77 10.36 -21.94
C ARG A 281 17.45 11.85 -21.87
N TYR A 282 17.30 12.40 -20.68
CA TYR A 282 17.04 13.83 -20.49
C TYR A 282 18.19 14.65 -21.09
N VAL A 283 19.43 14.31 -20.73
CA VAL A 283 20.63 14.98 -21.22
C VAL A 283 20.80 14.82 -22.74
N LEU A 284 20.58 13.62 -23.28
CA LEU A 284 20.65 13.37 -24.73
C LEU A 284 19.52 14.07 -25.51
N SER A 285 18.32 14.18 -24.93
CA SER A 285 17.20 14.87 -25.57
C SER A 285 17.45 16.37 -25.68
N GLY A 286 18.12 16.98 -24.68
CA GLY A 286 18.59 18.36 -24.75
C GLY A 286 19.55 18.60 -25.91
N LEU A 287 20.43 17.64 -26.21
CA LEU A 287 21.33 17.68 -27.36
C LEU A 287 20.60 17.49 -28.70
N LEU A 288 19.68 16.52 -28.81
CA LEU A 288 18.99 16.19 -30.08
C LEU A 288 17.92 17.21 -30.48
N PHE A 289 17.25 17.86 -29.51
CA PHE A 289 16.31 18.95 -29.79
C PHE A 289 16.98 20.16 -30.47
N SER A 290 18.32 20.28 -30.41
CA SER A 290 19.07 21.30 -31.15
C SER A 290 19.17 20.99 -32.66
N SER A 291 19.01 19.72 -33.07
CA SER A 291 19.23 19.25 -34.45
C SER A 291 17.95 19.18 -35.29
N PHE A 292 16.76 19.09 -34.67
CA PHE A 292 15.48 18.93 -35.38
C PHE A 292 14.45 20.02 -34.98
N SER A 293 14.41 21.10 -35.77
CA SER A 293 13.28 22.04 -35.96
C SER A 293 13.01 23.15 -34.91
N PRO A 294 12.98 24.44 -35.33
CA PRO A 294 12.90 25.62 -34.45
C PRO A 294 11.47 26.09 -34.06
N TYR A 295 10.43 25.28 -34.23
CA TYR A 295 9.03 25.80 -34.20
C TYR A 295 8.26 25.65 -32.88
N VAL A 296 8.81 25.01 -31.85
CA VAL A 296 8.17 24.92 -30.52
C VAL A 296 9.18 25.17 -29.40
N LEU A 297 9.80 26.35 -29.40
CA LEU A 297 10.69 26.75 -28.30
C LEU A 297 10.17 28.03 -27.65
N LEU A 298 9.83 27.93 -26.36
CA LEU A 298 9.57 29.08 -25.49
C LEU A 298 10.80 30.00 -25.52
N HIS A 299 10.56 31.31 -25.60
CA HIS A 299 11.55 32.36 -25.85
C HIS A 299 12.75 32.37 -24.88
N CYS A 300 12.64 31.69 -23.73
CA CYS A 300 13.68 31.61 -22.69
C CYS A 300 14.75 30.52 -22.94
N LEU A 301 14.44 29.45 -23.66
CA LEU A 301 15.41 28.39 -24.00
C LEU A 301 16.27 28.74 -25.23
N LYS A 302 15.86 29.76 -25.99
CA LYS A 302 16.42 30.12 -27.30
C LYS A 302 17.81 30.79 -27.20
N ASP A 303 18.06 31.52 -26.12
CA ASP A 303 19.33 32.21 -25.90
C ASP A 303 20.38 31.33 -25.20
N LYS A 304 19.96 30.28 -24.47
CA LYS A 304 20.88 29.37 -23.75
C LYS A 304 21.25 28.09 -24.52
N ALA A 305 20.40 27.61 -25.43
CA ALA A 305 20.75 26.53 -26.37
C ALA A 305 21.83 26.93 -27.40
N ARG A 306 22.13 28.23 -27.51
CA ARG A 306 23.09 28.82 -28.44
C ARG A 306 24.57 28.50 -28.12
N LYS A 307 24.86 27.94 -26.94
CA LYS A 307 26.21 27.48 -26.56
C LYS A 307 26.47 25.98 -26.83
N MET A 308 25.43 25.17 -27.08
CA MET A 308 25.55 23.77 -27.53
C MET A 308 25.59 23.65 -29.06
N GLN A 309 26.15 24.64 -29.75
CA GLN A 309 25.85 24.87 -31.17
C GLN A 309 26.66 24.00 -32.15
N ASP A 310 27.55 23.11 -31.73
CA ASP A 310 28.37 22.32 -32.68
C ASP A 310 28.84 20.95 -32.15
N MET A 311 28.01 20.22 -31.39
CA MET A 311 28.38 18.85 -31.00
C MET A 311 27.85 17.81 -31.99
N SER A 312 28.79 17.14 -32.67
CA SER A 312 28.50 16.00 -33.56
C SER A 312 28.11 14.77 -32.74
N LEU A 313 27.34 13.85 -33.33
CA LEU A 313 27.00 12.54 -32.75
C LEU A 313 28.25 11.68 -32.42
N ASP A 314 29.40 12.04 -32.97
CA ASP A 314 30.70 11.40 -32.75
C ASP A 314 31.53 12.05 -31.62
N THR A 315 31.01 13.08 -30.92
CA THR A 315 31.72 13.72 -29.80
C THR A 315 31.95 12.72 -28.65
N PRO A 316 33.18 12.61 -28.11
CA PRO A 316 33.47 11.74 -26.99
C PRO A 316 32.81 12.27 -25.70
N CYS A 317 32.29 11.34 -24.90
CA CYS A 317 31.70 11.61 -23.60
C CYS A 317 32.67 11.20 -22.48
N SER A 318 32.74 12.02 -21.43
CA SER A 318 33.47 11.71 -20.20
C SER A 318 32.54 11.77 -19.00
N PHE A 319 32.58 10.72 -18.17
CA PHE A 319 31.86 10.62 -16.90
C PHE A 319 32.76 10.92 -15.69
N ALA A 320 34.05 11.21 -15.90
CA ALA A 320 34.97 11.59 -14.84
C ALA A 320 34.87 13.09 -14.53
N SER A 321 34.95 13.43 -13.25
CA SER A 321 35.27 14.78 -12.78
C SER A 321 36.80 14.95 -12.81
N GLU A 322 37.29 16.02 -13.46
CA GLU A 322 38.71 16.40 -13.42
C GLU A 322 38.96 17.39 -12.28
N SER A 323 40.19 17.45 -11.75
CA SER A 323 40.53 18.33 -10.61
C SER A 323 40.39 19.83 -10.91
N GLU A 324 40.41 20.23 -12.19
CA GLU A 324 40.19 21.62 -12.61
C GLU A 324 38.69 22.00 -12.60
N ASP A 325 37.77 21.02 -12.61
CA ASP A 325 36.32 21.28 -12.57
C ASP A 325 35.82 21.67 -11.16
N HIS A 326 36.62 21.40 -10.12
CA HIS A 326 36.29 21.77 -8.74
C HIS A 326 36.64 23.22 -8.39
N ASP A 327 37.53 23.87 -9.15
CA ASP A 327 37.94 25.26 -8.90
C ASP A 327 36.94 26.30 -9.47
N GLU A 328 36.10 25.91 -10.44
CA GLU A 328 35.05 26.78 -11.02
C GLU A 328 33.68 26.68 -10.32
N VAL A 329 33.48 25.72 -9.40
CA VAL A 329 32.15 25.43 -8.82
C VAL A 329 32.17 25.47 -7.30
N GLU A 330 32.18 26.67 -6.73
CA GLU A 330 31.79 26.88 -5.33
C GLU A 330 30.24 26.84 -5.25
N PHE A 331 29.68 25.63 -5.19
CA PHE A 331 28.25 25.44 -4.94
C PHE A 331 27.94 25.93 -3.51
N SER A 332 27.44 27.16 -3.40
CA SER A 332 26.93 27.67 -2.13
C SER A 332 25.70 26.84 -1.71
N GLY A 333 25.94 25.80 -0.91
CA GLY A 333 24.90 25.09 -0.17
C GLY A 333 24.66 23.61 -0.50
N ILE A 334 25.53 22.91 -1.24
CA ILE A 334 25.43 21.44 -1.33
C ILE A 334 26.10 20.82 -0.11
N ALA A 335 25.33 20.65 0.96
CA ALA A 335 25.59 19.55 1.86
C ALA A 335 25.38 18.26 1.05
N THR A 336 26.44 17.47 0.91
CA THR A 336 26.36 16.06 0.49
C THR A 336 25.48 15.31 1.49
N GLY A 337 24.18 15.39 1.27
CA GLY A 337 23.14 14.73 2.04
C GLY A 337 22.28 13.88 1.10
N PRO A 338 21.86 12.67 1.50
CA PRO A 338 21.05 11.82 0.66
C PRO A 338 19.64 12.42 0.54
N GLY A 339 19.16 12.65 -0.69
CA GLY A 339 17.72 12.81 -0.96
C GLY A 339 17.20 14.20 -1.35
N VAL A 340 17.95 14.99 -2.12
CA VAL A 340 17.38 16.18 -2.79
C VAL A 340 17.24 15.88 -4.27
N GLY A 341 15.99 15.74 -4.75
CA GLY A 341 15.72 15.73 -6.18
C GLY A 341 16.09 17.09 -6.78
N MET A 342 16.67 17.10 -7.97
CA MET A 342 17.11 18.34 -8.62
C MET A 342 15.92 19.23 -8.98
N ASP A 343 15.96 20.48 -8.54
CA ASP A 343 15.13 21.55 -9.10
C ASP A 343 15.52 21.81 -10.58
N GLU A 344 14.56 22.24 -11.41
CA GLU A 344 14.81 22.55 -12.83
C GLU A 344 15.94 23.58 -13.02
N ASP A 345 16.13 24.48 -12.05
CA ASP A 345 17.19 25.50 -12.05
C ASP A 345 18.60 24.92 -11.85
N ILE A 346 18.74 23.86 -11.03
CA ILE A 346 20.02 23.16 -10.79
C ILE A 346 20.41 22.34 -12.04
N SER A 347 19.42 21.75 -12.71
CA SER A 347 19.60 21.04 -13.97
C SER A 347 20.11 21.98 -15.07
N LEU A 348 19.66 23.23 -15.06
CA LEU A 348 20.04 24.28 -16.00
C LEU A 348 21.46 24.82 -15.76
N GLU A 349 21.91 24.90 -14.50
CA GLU A 349 23.29 25.27 -14.14
C GLU A 349 24.30 24.15 -14.43
N LEU A 350 23.91 22.89 -14.21
CA LEU A 350 24.72 21.73 -14.60
C LEU A 350 24.99 21.66 -16.11
N ILE A 351 24.00 22.02 -16.91
CA ILE A 351 24.13 22.05 -18.37
C ILE A 351 25.21 23.03 -18.83
N GLU A 352 25.41 24.16 -18.11
CA GLU A 352 26.44 25.15 -18.44
C GLU A 352 27.88 24.63 -18.21
N THR A 353 28.07 23.66 -17.31
CA THR A 353 29.36 22.99 -17.02
C THR A 353 29.59 21.70 -17.83
N THR A 354 28.56 21.22 -18.54
CA THR A 354 28.59 19.95 -19.30
C THR A 354 29.29 20.09 -20.68
N ALA A 355 29.51 21.31 -21.17
CA ALA A 355 29.91 21.58 -22.56
C ALA A 355 31.31 22.24 -22.67
N SER A 356 32.35 21.42 -22.72
CA SER A 356 33.64 21.79 -23.31
C SER A 356 33.57 21.53 -24.83
N PRO A 357 34.19 22.36 -25.69
CA PRO A 357 34.07 22.26 -27.16
C PRO A 357 34.50 20.90 -27.76
N ASP A 358 35.29 20.10 -27.04
CA ASP A 358 35.84 18.84 -27.55
C ASP A 358 35.34 17.58 -26.82
N VAL A 359 34.73 17.70 -25.62
CA VAL A 359 34.30 16.57 -24.79
C VAL A 359 32.99 16.88 -24.07
N PHE A 360 32.04 15.95 -24.13
CA PHE A 360 30.77 16.05 -23.39
C PHE A 360 30.92 15.54 -21.96
N LYS A 361 30.81 16.43 -20.97
CA LYS A 361 31.08 16.12 -19.55
C LYS A 361 29.80 15.68 -18.83
N LEU A 362 29.57 14.37 -18.71
CA LEU A 362 28.42 13.77 -18.02
C LEU A 362 28.61 13.60 -16.51
N TRP A 363 29.80 13.90 -15.97
CA TRP A 363 30.12 13.77 -14.54
C TRP A 363 29.10 14.41 -13.58
N PRO A 364 28.48 15.57 -13.89
CA PRO A 364 27.54 16.19 -12.96
C PRO A 364 26.26 15.36 -12.77
N TRP A 365 25.93 14.48 -13.72
CA TRP A 365 24.74 13.63 -13.70
C TRP A 365 24.99 12.25 -13.08
N VAL A 366 26.24 11.99 -12.68
CA VAL A 366 26.64 10.72 -12.07
C VAL A 366 26.34 10.74 -10.58
N ASN A 367 25.73 9.67 -10.06
CA ASN A 367 25.36 9.50 -8.64
C ASN A 367 24.32 10.53 -8.11
N GLN A 368 23.58 11.19 -9.00
CA GLN A 368 22.49 12.12 -8.67
C GLN A 368 21.35 11.39 -7.91
N VAL A 369 20.90 10.26 -8.45
CA VAL A 369 20.25 9.24 -7.63
C VAL A 369 21.32 8.56 -6.80
N GLY A 370 21.30 8.80 -5.48
CA GLY A 370 22.14 8.04 -4.56
C GLY A 370 22.01 6.55 -4.87
N PHE A 371 23.09 5.78 -4.75
CA PHE A 371 23.10 4.32 -4.98
C PHE A 371 21.96 3.59 -4.24
N THR A 372 21.39 4.23 -3.22
CA THR A 372 20.22 3.77 -2.51
C THR A 372 18.89 4.10 -3.19
N HIS A 373 18.67 5.21 -3.90
CA HIS A 373 17.32 5.58 -4.36
C HIS A 373 16.71 4.61 -5.38
N ASP A 374 17.49 4.08 -6.34
CA ASP A 374 16.97 3.12 -7.33
C ASP A 374 16.96 1.66 -6.84
N ILE A 375 17.75 1.35 -5.80
CA ILE A 375 17.71 0.06 -5.10
C ILE A 375 16.61 0.07 -4.01
N TRP A 376 16.22 1.25 -3.53
CA TRP A 376 15.31 1.48 -2.41
C TRP A 376 14.07 2.33 -2.76
N TRP A 377 13.56 2.28 -3.99
CA TRP A 377 12.16 2.67 -4.28
C TRP A 377 11.10 1.84 -3.51
N TRP A 378 11.54 1.08 -2.50
CA TRP A 378 10.77 0.36 -1.50
C TRP A 378 10.71 1.02 -0.11
N ASP A 379 11.54 2.03 0.22
CA ASP A 379 11.68 2.50 1.61
C ASP A 379 11.07 3.86 1.96
N SER A 380 10.39 4.54 1.03
CA SER A 380 9.69 5.81 1.35
C SER A 380 8.19 5.64 1.69
N ALA A 381 7.79 4.47 2.20
CA ALA A 381 6.43 4.24 2.73
C ALA A 381 6.42 3.95 4.25
N SER A 382 7.38 4.48 5.01
CA SER A 382 7.37 4.41 6.47
C SER A 382 7.91 5.69 7.10
N CYS A 383 7.16 6.77 6.91
CA CYS A 383 7.07 7.88 7.86
C CYS A 383 5.63 8.39 7.84
N VAL A 384 4.80 7.80 8.71
CA VAL A 384 3.64 8.32 9.47
C VAL A 384 2.88 7.12 10.05
#